data_AF-A0A917T4K8-F1
#
_entry.id   AF-A0A917T4K8-F1
#
_cell.length_a   1.000
_cell.length_b   1.000
_cell.length_c   1.000
_cell.angle_alpha   90.00
_cell.angle_beta   90.00
_cell.angle_gamma   90.00
#
_symmetry.space_group_name_H-M   'P 1'
#
loop_
_entity.id
_entity.type
_entity.pdbx_description
1 polymer ?
#
loop_
_entity_poly.entity_id
_entity_poly.type
_entity_poly.pdbx_seq_one_letter_code
_entity_poly.pdbx_strand_id
1 'polypeptide(L)'
;MWWNEFVAVEPDLAARVEARFKAARHSTMATLRRDGSPRISGTEVEFGEEGLILGSMSGSLKAVDLRRDPRVALHSPSVDPDDDAPATWPGDAKVAGTAQELASSEDGSHRFRVDVTEVVLTYVAPSADHLVVESWHPDRGRETRTRK
;
A
#
# COMPACT_ATOMS: atom_id res chain seq x y z
N MET A 1 -12.66 1.89 3.01
CA MET A 1 -12.46 3.08 3.86
C MET A 1 -11.40 3.96 3.23
N TRP A 2 -11.60 5.29 3.17
CA TRP A 2 -10.56 6.19 2.69
C TRP A 2 -9.39 6.24 3.69
N TRP A 3 -8.16 6.45 3.20
CA TRP A 3 -6.98 6.46 4.07
C TRP A 3 -7.08 7.44 5.24
N ASN A 4 -7.58 8.65 5.02
CA ASN A 4 -7.76 9.65 6.06
C ASN A 4 -8.78 9.22 7.15
N GLU A 5 -9.78 8.41 6.79
CA GLU A 5 -10.70 7.80 7.76
C GLU A 5 -10.00 6.67 8.53
N PHE A 6 -9.19 5.86 7.84
CA PHE A 6 -8.38 4.82 8.46
C PHE A 6 -7.38 5.40 9.47
N VAL A 7 -6.73 6.53 9.16
CA VAL A 7 -5.85 7.26 10.09
C VAL A 7 -6.59 7.67 11.37
N ALA A 8 -7.87 8.05 11.28
CA ALA A 8 -8.66 8.42 12.44
C ALA A 8 -9.00 7.21 13.35
N VAL A 9 -9.09 6.00 12.77
CA VAL A 9 -9.43 4.76 13.50
C VAL A 9 -8.19 4.04 14.02
N GLU A 10 -7.10 4.00 13.25
CA GLU A 10 -5.85 3.28 13.55
C GLU A 10 -4.61 4.18 13.35
N PRO A 11 -4.46 5.27 14.12
CA PRO A 11 -3.42 6.28 13.88
C PRO A 11 -2.00 5.71 13.96
N ASP A 12 -1.73 4.83 14.92
CA ASP A 12 -0.39 4.24 15.12
C ASP A 12 0.01 3.29 13.97
N LEU A 13 -0.94 2.46 13.51
CA LEU A 13 -0.69 1.56 12.39
C LEU A 13 -0.54 2.35 11.09
N ALA A 14 -1.39 3.35 10.87
CA ALA A 14 -1.29 4.23 9.72
C ALA A 14 0.08 4.93 9.65
N ALA A 15 0.54 5.52 10.75
CA ALA A 15 1.84 6.20 10.81
C ALA A 15 3.01 5.26 10.45
N ARG A 16 2.99 4.03 10.97
CA ARG A 16 4.04 3.03 10.69
C ARG A 16 3.99 2.56 9.24
N VAL A 17 2.81 2.36 8.68
CA VAL A 17 2.63 1.98 7.26
C VAL A 17 3.10 3.10 6.34
N GLU A 18 2.71 4.35 6.59
CA GLU A 18 3.19 5.50 5.80
C GLU A 18 4.72 5.61 5.86
N ALA A 19 5.32 5.41 7.03
CA ALA A 19 6.77 5.42 7.18
C ALA A 19 7.48 4.35 6.35
N ARG A 20 6.82 3.22 6.04
CA ARG A 20 7.35 2.21 5.10
C ARG A 20 7.23 2.67 3.66
N PHE A 21 6.09 3.19 3.24
CA PHE A 21 5.93 3.72 1.89
C PHE A 21 6.84 4.92 1.58
N LYS A 22 7.20 5.71 2.60
CA LYS A 22 8.13 6.85 2.49
C LYS A 22 9.62 6.47 2.56
N ALA A 23 9.96 5.19 2.77
CA ALA A 23 11.35 4.74 2.90
C ALA A 23 12.17 4.89 1.60
N ALA A 24 11.50 4.86 0.45
CA ALA A 24 12.09 5.17 -0.85
C ALA A 24 11.01 5.70 -1.79
N ARG A 25 11.42 6.33 -2.90
CA ARG A 25 10.51 6.99 -3.84
C ARG A 25 9.51 6.04 -4.49
N HIS A 26 9.93 4.82 -4.82
CA HIS A 26 9.14 3.91 -5.67
C HIS A 26 8.66 2.68 -4.90
N SER A 27 7.34 2.52 -4.87
CA SER A 27 6.64 1.33 -4.39
C SER A 27 6.30 0.39 -5.54
N THR A 28 5.98 -0.86 -5.21
CA THR A 28 5.50 -1.84 -6.19
C THR A 28 3.97 -1.88 -6.18
N MET A 29 3.35 -1.83 -7.36
CA MET A 29 1.91 -1.88 -7.54
C MET A 29 1.50 -3.06 -8.42
N ALA A 30 0.44 -3.75 -8.01
CA ALA A 30 -0.23 -4.80 -8.76
C ALA A 30 -1.62 -4.34 -9.25
N THR A 31 -1.91 -4.59 -10.51
CA THR A 31 -3.23 -4.39 -11.14
C THR A 31 -3.61 -5.61 -11.98
N LEU A 32 -4.85 -5.65 -12.47
CA LEU A 32 -5.36 -6.77 -13.28
C LEU A 32 -5.45 -6.41 -14.76
N ARG A 33 -4.80 -7.21 -15.59
CA ARG A 33 -4.89 -7.12 -17.05
C ARG A 33 -6.27 -7.57 -17.53
N ARG A 34 -6.56 -7.34 -18.82
CA ARG A 34 -7.85 -7.70 -19.44
C ARG A 34 -8.16 -9.19 -19.34
N ASP A 35 -7.13 -10.03 -19.37
CA ASP A 35 -7.22 -11.49 -19.24
C ASP A 35 -7.23 -11.95 -17.77
N GLY A 36 -7.24 -11.03 -16.80
CA GLY A 36 -7.20 -11.32 -15.37
C GLY A 36 -5.80 -11.64 -14.83
N SER A 37 -4.76 -11.69 -15.67
CA SER A 37 -3.40 -11.91 -15.18
C SER A 37 -2.87 -10.67 -14.43
N PRO A 38 -1.99 -10.85 -13.43
CA PRO A 38 -1.41 -9.71 -12.71
C PRO A 38 -0.45 -8.91 -13.59
N ARG A 39 -0.46 -7.58 -13.41
CA ARG A 39 0.59 -6.67 -13.87
C ARG A 39 1.28 -6.07 -12.66
N ILE A 40 2.61 -6.08 -12.67
CA ILE A 40 3.43 -5.35 -11.69
C ILE A 40 4.02 -4.09 -12.34
N SER A 41 4.05 -2.99 -11.61
CA SER A 41 4.68 -1.74 -12.02
C SER A 41 5.22 -0.95 -10.83
N GLY A 42 6.24 -0.13 -11.06
CA GLY A 42 6.65 0.89 -10.08
C GLY A 42 5.62 2.01 -10.00
N THR A 43 5.39 2.55 -8.80
CA THR A 43 4.51 3.69 -8.57
C THR A 43 5.01 4.55 -7.42
N GLU A 44 4.58 5.81 -7.41
CA GLU A 44 4.68 6.67 -6.23
C GLU A 44 3.32 6.62 -5.50
N VAL A 45 3.36 6.69 -4.18
CA VAL A 45 2.17 6.66 -3.31
C VAL A 45 2.18 7.91 -2.46
N GLU A 46 1.15 8.72 -2.60
CA GLU A 46 0.98 9.96 -1.85
C GLU A 46 -0.08 9.76 -0.77
N PHE A 47 0.26 10.12 0.46
CA PHE A 47 -0.66 10.12 1.60
C PHE A 47 -0.91 11.55 2.01
N GLY A 48 -2.18 11.92 2.25
CA GLY A 48 -2.54 13.25 2.69
C GLY A 48 -4.02 13.36 3.07
N GLU A 49 -4.51 14.60 3.13
CA GLU A 49 -5.90 14.91 3.51
C GLU A 49 -6.92 14.31 2.53
N GLU A 50 -6.57 14.25 1.23
CA GLU A 50 -7.36 13.58 0.20
C GLU A 50 -7.32 12.05 0.31
N GLY A 51 -6.55 11.48 1.25
CA GLY A 51 -6.37 10.05 1.45
C GLY A 51 -5.10 9.51 0.77
N LEU A 52 -5.18 8.29 0.22
CA LEU A 52 -4.08 7.64 -0.50
C LEU A 52 -4.29 7.84 -2.00
N ILE A 53 -3.36 8.56 -2.64
CA ILE A 53 -3.42 8.94 -4.05
C ILE A 53 -2.32 8.23 -4.85
N LEU A 54 -2.70 7.77 -6.04
CA LEU A 54 -1.82 7.17 -7.04
C LEU A 54 -1.84 8.03 -8.31
N GLY A 55 -0.68 8.57 -8.68
CA GLY A 55 -0.47 9.27 -9.95
C GLY A 55 -0.03 8.31 -11.06
N SER A 56 -0.45 8.58 -12.30
CA SER A 56 0.03 7.85 -13.46
C SER A 56 0.09 8.72 -14.72
N MET A 57 1.12 8.49 -15.53
CA MET A 57 1.28 9.16 -16.81
C MET A 57 0.14 8.79 -17.77
N SER A 58 -0.19 9.71 -18.67
CA SER A 58 -1.13 9.50 -19.77
C SER A 58 -0.79 8.24 -20.56
N GLY A 59 -1.80 7.43 -20.88
CA GLY A 59 -1.65 6.19 -21.66
C GLY A 59 -0.96 5.03 -20.91
N SER A 60 -0.62 5.19 -19.64
CA SER A 60 -0.01 4.11 -18.85
C SER A 60 -0.92 2.88 -18.76
N LEU A 61 -0.35 1.69 -19.01
CA LEU A 61 -1.13 0.45 -18.98
C LEU A 61 -1.73 0.17 -17.60
N LYS A 62 -1.05 0.57 -16.51
CA LYS A 62 -1.57 0.44 -15.15
C LYS A 62 -2.83 1.29 -14.90
N ALA A 63 -2.93 2.49 -15.49
CA ALA A 63 -4.15 3.29 -15.42
C ALA A 63 -5.28 2.71 -16.28
N VAL A 64 -4.96 2.20 -17.48
CA VAL A 64 -5.94 1.49 -18.32
C VAL A 64 -6.47 0.24 -17.62
N ASP A 65 -5.62 -0.44 -16.86
CA ASP A 65 -6.03 -1.58 -16.04
C ASP A 65 -7.00 -1.15 -14.94
N LEU A 66 -6.68 -0.11 -14.15
CA LEU A 66 -7.53 0.38 -13.06
C LEU A 66 -8.90 0.91 -13.53
N ARG A 67 -8.95 1.57 -14.69
CA ARG A 67 -10.22 2.00 -15.29
C ARG A 67 -11.14 0.85 -15.64
N ARG A 68 -10.58 -0.31 -15.99
CA ARG A 68 -11.34 -1.51 -16.36
C ARG A 68 -11.68 -2.37 -15.15
N ASP A 69 -10.72 -2.56 -14.25
CA ASP A 69 -10.87 -3.30 -13.00
C ASP A 69 -10.15 -2.53 -11.88
N PRO A 70 -10.89 -1.96 -10.91
CA PRO A 70 -10.33 -1.01 -9.96
C PRO A 70 -9.45 -1.67 -8.90
N ARG A 71 -9.35 -3.01 -8.85
CA ARG A 71 -8.59 -3.71 -7.82
C ARG A 71 -7.10 -3.38 -7.93
N VAL A 72 -6.54 -2.95 -6.82
CA VAL A 72 -5.13 -2.57 -6.69
C VAL A 72 -4.53 -3.14 -5.41
N ALA A 73 -3.26 -3.54 -5.49
CA ALA A 73 -2.45 -3.83 -4.31
C ALA A 73 -1.11 -3.10 -4.42
N LEU A 74 -0.64 -2.58 -3.29
CA LEU A 74 0.58 -1.82 -3.14
C LEU A 74 1.49 -2.53 -2.15
N HIS A 75 2.77 -2.55 -2.44
CA HIS A 75 3.84 -2.99 -1.56
C HIS A 75 4.84 -1.85 -1.40
N SER A 76 5.18 -1.52 -0.16
CA SER A 76 6.20 -0.52 0.13
C SER A 76 7.55 -0.93 -0.49
N PRO A 77 8.52 0.00 -0.59
CA PRO A 77 9.90 -0.40 -0.76
C PRO A 77 10.31 -1.39 0.33
N SER A 78 11.05 -2.43 -0.05
CA SER A 78 11.67 -3.35 0.90
C SER A 78 13.09 -2.88 1.22
N VAL A 79 13.44 -2.97 2.49
CA VAL A 79 14.78 -2.70 3.00
C VAL A 79 15.31 -4.01 3.55
N ASP A 80 16.56 -4.36 3.26
CA ASP A 80 17.15 -5.58 3.81
C ASP A 80 17.30 -5.46 5.34
N PRO A 81 17.07 -6.55 6.10
CA PRO A 81 17.40 -6.56 7.53
C PRO A 81 18.92 -6.44 7.72
N ASP A 82 19.33 -5.87 8.86
CA ASP A 82 20.70 -5.98 9.33
C ASP A 82 20.91 -7.40 9.89
N ASP A 83 21.84 -8.16 9.33
CA ASP A 83 22.15 -9.54 9.74
C ASP A 83 22.60 -9.61 11.21
N ASP A 84 23.28 -8.59 11.72
CA ASP A 84 23.76 -8.53 13.10
C ASP A 84 22.69 -7.97 14.05
N ALA A 85 21.65 -7.32 13.50
CA ALA A 85 20.59 -6.68 14.27
C ALA A 85 19.18 -6.86 13.63
N PRO A 86 18.70 -8.09 13.43
CA PRO A 86 17.49 -8.35 12.64
C PRO A 86 16.21 -7.75 13.26
N ALA A 87 16.16 -7.56 14.58
CA ALA A 87 15.06 -6.88 15.27
C ALA A 87 14.93 -5.39 14.92
N THR A 88 15.96 -4.78 14.31
CA THR A 88 15.92 -3.39 13.84
C THR A 88 15.24 -3.27 12.48
N TRP A 89 14.94 -4.40 11.82
CA TRP A 89 14.33 -4.39 10.51
C TRP A 89 12.96 -3.69 10.56
N PRO A 90 12.80 -2.57 9.81
CA PRO A 90 11.59 -1.78 9.82
C PRO A 90 10.34 -2.53 9.36
N GLY A 91 10.52 -3.61 8.61
CA GLY A 91 9.42 -4.38 8.03
C GLY A 91 8.92 -3.85 6.70
N ASP A 92 7.98 -4.58 6.11
CA ASP A 92 7.28 -4.24 4.88
C ASP A 92 5.82 -3.91 5.14
N ALA A 93 5.29 -2.91 4.42
CA ALA A 93 3.88 -2.57 4.44
C ALA A 93 3.20 -2.88 3.11
N LYS A 94 1.92 -3.25 3.19
CA LYS A 94 1.05 -3.50 2.03
C LYS A 94 -0.28 -2.81 2.25
N VAL A 95 -0.84 -2.29 1.17
CA VAL A 95 -2.19 -1.72 1.14
C VAL A 95 -2.92 -2.25 -0.07
N ALA A 96 -4.13 -2.76 0.09
CA ALA A 96 -4.97 -3.19 -1.01
C ALA A 96 -6.36 -2.56 -0.94
N GLY A 97 -7.00 -2.46 -2.09
CA GLY A 97 -8.28 -1.76 -2.21
C GLY A 97 -8.77 -1.64 -3.63
N THR A 98 -9.69 -0.69 -3.83
CA THR A 98 -10.17 -0.30 -5.14
C THR A 98 -9.81 1.14 -5.46
N ALA A 99 -9.26 1.38 -6.64
CA ALA A 99 -8.89 2.69 -7.12
C ALA A 99 -10.10 3.41 -7.75
N GLN A 100 -10.44 4.57 -7.23
CA GLN A 100 -11.40 5.50 -7.82
C GLN A 100 -10.65 6.58 -8.60
N GLU A 101 -10.87 6.69 -9.90
CA GLU A 101 -10.27 7.76 -10.69
C GLU A 101 -10.85 9.12 -10.28
N LEU A 102 -9.98 10.09 -10.05
CA LEU A 102 -10.34 11.49 -9.83
C LEU A 102 -10.54 12.19 -11.17
N ALA A 103 -11.02 13.43 -11.14
CA ALA A 103 -11.19 14.23 -12.36
C ALA A 103 -9.88 14.26 -13.17
N SER A 104 -10.00 14.10 -14.48
CA SER A 104 -8.85 14.05 -15.40
C SER A 104 -8.06 15.35 -15.36
N SER A 105 -6.74 15.24 -15.31
CA SER A 105 -5.85 16.38 -15.48
C SER A 105 -5.85 16.88 -16.93
N GLU A 106 -5.60 18.17 -17.14
CA GLU A 106 -5.54 18.78 -18.49
C GLU A 106 -4.45 18.16 -19.37
N ASP A 107 -3.36 17.68 -18.77
CA ASP A 107 -2.25 17.00 -19.44
C ASP A 107 -2.54 15.52 -19.77
N GLY A 108 -3.74 15.04 -19.44
CA GLY A 108 -4.16 13.65 -19.63
C GLY A 108 -3.55 12.67 -18.63
N SER A 109 -2.84 13.15 -17.60
CA SER A 109 -2.42 12.29 -16.49
C SER A 109 -3.61 11.78 -15.69
N HIS A 110 -3.41 10.64 -15.04
CA HIS A 110 -4.41 9.99 -14.21
C HIS A 110 -4.07 10.16 -12.74
N ARG A 111 -5.09 10.42 -11.92
CA ARG A 111 -5.00 10.36 -10.46
C ARG A 111 -6.09 9.43 -9.94
N PHE A 112 -5.73 8.55 -9.01
CA PHE A 112 -6.66 7.64 -8.38
C PHE A 112 -6.60 7.78 -6.87
N ARG A 113 -7.75 7.88 -6.21
CA ARG A 113 -7.88 7.73 -4.76
C ARG A 113 -8.19 6.27 -4.44
N VAL A 114 -7.51 5.69 -3.47
CA VAL A 114 -7.72 4.29 -3.09
C VAL A 114 -8.72 4.17 -1.94
N ASP A 115 -9.79 3.44 -2.20
CA ASP A 115 -10.69 2.93 -1.17
C ASP A 115 -10.07 1.67 -0.56
N VAL A 116 -9.54 1.79 0.66
CA VAL A 116 -8.72 0.77 1.31
C VAL A 116 -9.60 -0.32 1.91
N THR A 117 -9.26 -1.57 1.59
CA THR A 117 -9.91 -2.79 2.10
C THR A 117 -8.98 -3.66 2.93
N GLU A 118 -7.67 -3.40 2.87
CA GLU A 118 -6.66 -4.14 3.62
C GLU A 118 -5.42 -3.26 3.85
N VAL A 119 -4.90 -3.30 5.07
CA VAL A 119 -3.60 -2.74 5.44
C VAL A 119 -2.83 -3.82 6.17
N VAL A 120 -1.59 -4.09 5.76
CA VAL A 120 -0.72 -5.09 6.40
C VAL A 120 0.63 -4.48 6.70
N LEU A 121 1.16 -4.75 7.89
CA LEU A 121 2.52 -4.44 8.29
C LEU A 121 3.17 -5.72 8.83
N THR A 122 4.30 -6.11 8.23
CA THR A 122 5.08 -7.28 8.65
C THR A 122 6.45 -6.84 9.10
N TYR A 123 6.89 -7.22 10.30
CA TYR A 123 8.19 -6.84 10.86
C TYR A 123 8.71 -7.94 11.81
N VAL A 124 10.00 -7.88 12.16
CA VAL A 124 10.60 -8.80 13.14
C VAL A 124 10.24 -8.33 14.55
N ALA A 125 9.84 -9.26 15.42
CA ALA A 125 9.54 -8.94 16.81
C ALA A 125 10.77 -8.35 17.53
N PRO A 126 10.61 -7.48 18.55
CA PRO A 126 11.73 -6.95 19.31
C PRO A 126 12.66 -8.01 19.93
N SER A 127 12.14 -9.21 20.20
CA SER A 127 12.89 -10.38 20.68
C SER A 127 13.73 -11.08 19.60
N ALA A 128 13.62 -10.68 18.33
CA ALA A 128 14.31 -11.24 17.17
C ALA A 128 14.02 -12.73 16.88
N ASP A 129 12.96 -13.32 17.43
CA ASP A 129 12.69 -14.77 17.37
C ASP A 129 11.46 -15.17 16.53
N HIS A 130 10.71 -14.19 16.01
CA HIS A 130 9.56 -14.42 15.12
C HIS A 130 9.22 -13.16 14.31
N LEU A 131 8.43 -13.34 13.24
CA LEU A 131 7.76 -12.27 12.52
C LEU A 131 6.42 -11.94 13.17
N VAL A 132 6.11 -10.65 13.24
CA VAL A 132 4.79 -10.12 13.57
C VAL A 132 4.13 -9.63 12.29
N VAL A 133 2.88 -10.05 12.06
CA VAL A 133 2.04 -9.59 10.97
C VAL A 133 0.81 -8.93 11.59
N GLU A 134 0.70 -7.63 11.39
CA GLU A 134 -0.47 -6.84 11.77
C GLU A 134 -1.28 -6.59 10.51
N SER A 135 -2.55 -6.97 10.52
CA SER A 135 -3.47 -6.79 9.41
C SER A 135 -4.72 -6.08 9.87
N TRP A 136 -5.19 -5.13 9.09
CA TRP A 136 -6.46 -4.44 9.32
C TRP A 136 -7.37 -4.58 8.11
N HIS A 137 -8.66 -4.79 8.38
CA HIS A 137 -9.73 -4.76 7.38
C HIS A 137 -10.94 -3.98 7.90
N PRO A 138 -11.74 -3.32 7.03
CA PRO A 138 -12.91 -2.57 7.46
C PRO A 138 -13.95 -3.39 8.24
N ASP A 139 -14.10 -4.68 7.93
CA ASP A 139 -15.09 -5.59 8.51
C ASP A 139 -14.61 -6.31 9.78
N ARG A 140 -13.29 -6.47 9.94
CA ARG A 140 -12.67 -7.24 11.04
C ARG A 140 -11.89 -6.39 12.04
N GLY A 141 -11.55 -5.16 11.69
CA GLY A 141 -10.60 -4.36 12.44
C GLY A 141 -9.18 -4.93 12.36
N ARG A 142 -8.35 -4.58 13.34
CA ARG A 142 -6.95 -5.00 13.43
C ARG A 142 -6.82 -6.37 14.09
N GLU A 143 -6.03 -7.23 13.46
CA GLU A 143 -5.59 -8.52 13.98
C GLU A 143 -4.06 -8.58 13.96
N THR A 144 -3.49 -9.31 14.92
CA THR A 144 -2.05 -9.58 14.98
C THR A 144 -1.80 -11.07 14.95
N ARG A 145 -0.88 -11.51 14.11
CA ARG A 145 -0.44 -12.91 13.98
C ARG A 145 1.08 -12.98 14.08
N THR A 146 1.59 -14.10 14.57
CA THR A 146 3.03 -14.36 14.64
C THR A 146 3.42 -15.56 13.81
N ARG A 147 4.64 -15.55 13.26
CA ARG A 147 5.23 -16.66 12.50
C ARG A 147 6.66 -16.91 12.95
N LYS A 148 6.97 -18.14 13.35
CA LYS A 148 8.33 -18.59 13.65
C LYS A 148 9.00 -19.11 12.39
#